data_AF-G7EEM4-F1
#
_entry.id   AF-G7EEM4-F1
#
_cell.length_a   1.000
_cell.length_b   1.000
_cell.length_c   1.000
_cell.angle_alpha   90.00
_cell.angle_beta   90.00
_cell.angle_gamma   90.00
#
_symmetry.space_group_name_H-M   'P 1'
#
loop_
_entity.id
_entity.type
_entity.pdbx_description
1 polymer ?
#
loop_
_entity_poly.entity_id
_entity_poly.type
_entity_poly.pdbx_seq_one_letter_code
_entity_poly.pdbx_strand_id
1 'polypeptide(L)' 'MSTHFNNSHNEHELTHCFKSARSQSMAIIKQLSAEDCQLQAMPDASPSKWHLAHTTWFFEYVFT' A
#
# COMPACT_ATOMS: atom_id res chain seq x y z
N MET A 1 2.60 -39.80 -9.69
CA MET A 1 3.38 -38.58 -9.95
C MET A 1 2.52 -37.40 -9.53
N SER A 2 2.56 -37.04 -8.24
CA SER A 2 1.70 -36.02 -7.66
C SER A 2 2.42 -34.67 -7.72
N THR A 3 1.90 -33.77 -8.54
CA THR A 3 2.30 -32.37 -8.54
C THR A 3 1.76 -31.70 -7.27
N HIS A 4 2.53 -31.76 -6.19
CA HIS A 4 2.37 -30.82 -5.07
C HIS A 4 2.77 -29.43 -5.60
N PHE A 5 1.79 -28.69 -6.11
CA PHE A 5 1.97 -27.29 -6.48
C PHE A 5 2.31 -26.50 -5.20
N ASN A 6 3.42 -25.77 -5.27
CA ASN A 6 4.11 -25.17 -4.12
C ASN A 6 3.40 -23.87 -3.68
N ASN A 7 2.21 -23.99 -3.09
CA ASN A 7 1.37 -22.86 -2.69
C ASN A 7 2.08 -21.90 -1.71
N SER A 8 2.88 -22.46 -0.80
CA SER A 8 3.60 -21.70 0.22
C SER A 8 4.64 -20.74 -0.36
N HIS A 9 5.28 -21.09 -1.48
CA HIS A 9 6.27 -20.22 -2.13
C HIS A 9 5.61 -18.94 -2.70
N ASN A 10 4.41 -19.07 -3.25
CA ASN A 10 3.64 -17.97 -3.82
C ASN A 10 3.08 -17.04 -2.71
N GLU A 11 2.60 -17.61 -1.61
CA GLU A 11 2.12 -16.84 -0.45
C GLU A 11 3.22 -15.96 0.18
N HIS A 12 4.44 -16.50 0.29
CA HIS A 12 5.60 -15.73 0.77
C HIS A 12 5.98 -14.60 -0.20
N GLU A 13 5.94 -14.85 -1.51
CA GLU A 13 6.23 -13.84 -2.53
C GLU A 13 5.19 -12.71 -2.52
N LEU A 14 3.89 -13.03 -2.47
CA LEU A 14 2.81 -12.05 -2.38
C LEU A 14 2.92 -11.21 -1.11
N THR A 15 3.20 -11.84 0.02
CA THR A 15 3.42 -11.15 1.30
C THR A 15 4.60 -10.18 1.21
N HIS A 16 5.70 -10.60 0.59
CA HIS A 16 6.88 -9.76 0.39
C HIS A 16 6.57 -8.56 -0.51
N CYS A 17 5.91 -8.79 -1.65
CA CYS A 17 5.49 -7.74 -2.57
C CYS A 17 4.56 -6.72 -1.90
N PHE A 18 3.56 -7.20 -1.14
CA PHE A 18 2.68 -6.32 -0.37
C PHE A 18 3.45 -5.45 0.63
N LYS A 19 4.33 -6.06 1.44
CA LYS A 19 5.15 -5.32 2.41
C LYS A 19 6.08 -4.31 1.73
N SER A 20 6.67 -4.66 0.60
CA SER A 20 7.53 -3.77 -0.18
C SER A 20 6.76 -2.55 -0.69
N ALA A 21 5.58 -2.76 -1.28
CA ALA A 21 4.72 -1.67 -1.77
C ALA A 21 4.27 -0.73 -0.64
N ARG A 22 3.92 -1.29 0.53
CA ARG A 22 3.58 -0.50 1.73
C ARG A 22 4.77 0.30 2.24
N SER A 23 5.96 -0.31 2.30
CA SER A 23 7.19 0.37 2.70
C SER A 23 7.55 1.54 1.75
N GLN A 24 7.39 1.35 0.45
CA GLN A 24 7.62 2.40 -0.55
C GLN A 24 6.68 3.59 -0.35
N SER A 25 5.39 3.33 -0.09
CA SER A 25 4.42 4.40 0.21
C SER A 25 4.83 5.22 1.44
N MET A 26 5.31 4.54 2.50
CA MET A 26 5.82 5.20 3.70
C MET A 26 7.15 5.94 3.47
N ALA A 27 8.00 5.44 2.58
CA ALA A 27 9.26 6.09 2.23
C ALA A 27 9.02 7.41 1.48
N ILE A 28 8.03 7.46 0.59
CA ILE A 28 7.66 8.67 -0.17
C ILE A 28 7.22 9.79 0.77
N ILE A 29 6.39 9.49 1.77
CA ILE A 29 5.88 10.51 2.71
C ILE A 29 6.82 10.80 3.87
N LYS A 30 7.96 10.09 3.99
CA LYS A 30 8.86 10.16 5.16
C LYS A 30 9.36 11.57 5.47
N GLN A 31 9.53 12.42 4.45
CA GLN A 31 10.03 13.78 4.63
C GLN A 31 8.94 14.85 4.72
N LEU A 32 7.67 14.45 4.62
CA LEU A 32 6.53 15.36 4.73
C LEU A 32 6.14 15.52 6.20
N SER A 33 5.86 16.75 6.61
CA SER A 33 5.20 17.01 7.88
C SER A 33 3.74 16.55 7.85
N ALA A 34 3.08 16.57 9.02
CA ALA A 34 1.64 16.28 9.08
C ALA A 34 0.82 17.34 8.33
N GLU A 35 1.30 18.59 8.32
CA GLU A 35 0.77 19.74 7.59
C GLU A 35 0.92 19.58 6.07
N ASP A 36 2.06 19.06 5.62
CA ASP A 36 2.27 18.77 4.20
C ASP A 36 1.37 17.63 3.72
N CYS A 37 1.19 16.59 4.54
CA CYS A 37 0.38 15.42 4.19
C CYS A 37 -1.12 15.73 3.99
N GLN A 38 -1.59 16.88 4.47
CA GLN A 38 -2.98 17.32 4.34
C GLN A 38 -3.20 18.36 3.23
N LEU A 39 -2.14 18.82 2.57
CA LEU A 39 -2.21 19.82 1.52
C LEU A 39 -2.84 19.28 0.23
N GLN A 40 -3.71 20.09 -0.39
CA GLN A 40 -4.24 19.89 -1.74
C GLN A 40 -3.81 21.05 -2.62
N ALA A 41 -2.74 20.86 -3.40
CA ALA A 41 -2.12 21.94 -4.17
C ALA A 41 -2.93 22.36 -5.40
N MET A 42 -3.71 21.45 -5.98
CA MET A 42 -4.59 21.68 -7.12
C MET A 42 -5.89 20.88 -6.96
N PRO A 43 -7.00 21.28 -7.62
CA PRO A 43 -8.30 20.62 -7.45
C PRO A 43 -8.28 19.11 -7.72
N ASP A 44 -7.47 18.66 -8.69
CA ASP A 44 -7.40 17.24 -9.07
C ASP A 44 -6.43 16.41 -8.21
N ALA A 45 -5.65 17.04 -7.33
CA ALA A 45 -4.68 16.36 -6.48
C ALA A 45 -5.30 16.06 -5.11
N SER A 46 -5.23 14.80 -4.66
CA SER A 46 -5.62 14.44 -3.30
C SER A 46 -4.45 14.61 -2.32
N PRO A 47 -4.70 14.92 -1.05
CA PRO A 47 -3.66 14.96 -0.02
C PRO A 47 -2.94 13.61 0.15
N SER A 48 -1.65 13.62 0.49
CA SER A 48 -0.89 12.37 0.72
C SER A 48 -1.52 11.46 1.78
N LYS A 49 -2.09 12.05 2.84
CA LYS A 49 -2.82 11.28 3.87
C LYS A 49 -4.08 10.59 3.33
N TRP A 50 -4.73 11.19 2.32
CA TRP A 50 -5.88 10.57 1.66
C TRP A 50 -5.46 9.32 0.89
N HIS A 51 -4.34 9.36 0.16
CA HIS A 51 -3.81 8.19 -0.54
C HIS A 51 -3.43 7.03 0.39
N LEU A 52 -2.80 7.31 1.54
CA LEU A 52 -2.45 6.29 2.53
C LEU A 52 -3.70 5.62 3.13
N ALA A 53 -4.72 6.42 3.47
CA ALA A 53 -5.99 5.90 3.96
C ALA A 53 -6.72 5.10 2.86
N HIS A 54 -6.77 5.62 1.63
CA HIS A 54 -7.51 5.00 0.53
C HIS A 54 -6.96 3.63 0.15
N THR A 55 -5.63 3.47 0.11
CA THR A 55 -5.02 2.16 -0.14
C THR A 55 -5.23 1.19 1.02
N THR A 56 -5.27 1.66 2.27
CA THR A 56 -5.65 0.80 3.41
C THR A 56 -7.09 0.35 3.32
N TRP A 57 -8.02 1.30 3.15
CA TRP A 57 -9.45 1.03 2.98
C TRP A 57 -9.73 0.05 1.83
N PHE A 58 -9.03 0.18 0.70
CA PHE A 58 -9.19 -0.76 -0.41
C PHE A 58 -8.90 -2.21 0.02
N PHE A 59 -7.79 -2.44 0.74
CA PHE A 59 -7.47 -3.79 1.24
C PHE A 59 -8.41 -4.26 2.35
N GLU A 60 -8.90 -3.34 3.19
CA GLU A 60 -9.89 -3.67 4.22
C GLU A 60 -11.25 -4.04 3.63
N TYR A 61 -11.72 -3.34 2.58
CA TYR A 61 -13.09 -3.50 2.09
C TYR A 61 -13.22 -4.47 0.92
N VAL A 62 -12.21 -4.58 0.06
CA VAL A 62 -12.30 -5.42 -1.15
C VAL A 62 -11.85 -6.87 -0.88
N PHE A 63 -11.03 -7.10 0.15
CA PHE A 63 -10.52 -8.43 0.49
C PHE A 63 -11.06 -9.00 1.81
N THR A 64 -11.91 -8.27 2.52
CA THR A 64 -12.72 -8.79 3.64
C THR A 64 -14.11 -9.16 3.12
#